data_AF-A0A383CAC3-F1
#
_entry.id   AF-A0A383CAC3-F1
#
_cell.length_a   1.000
_cell.length_b   1.000
_cell.length_c   1.000
_cell.angle_alpha   90.00
_cell.angle_beta   90.00
_cell.angle_gamma   90.00
#
_symmetry.space_group_name_H-M   'P 1'
#
loop_
_entity.id
_entity.type
_entity.pdbx_description
1 polymer ?
#
loop_
_entity_poly.entity_id
_entity_poly.type
_entity_poly.pdbx_seq_one_letter_code
_entity_poly.pdbx_strand_id
1 'polypeptide(L)'
;VAAATGPWSRSRQLPTCTYSPALEGQKLQLPFGRVQSDRSHLRISKAWPALTSNKPKEAVGPVKNHRLLRQLTWDVFVVAFIPALILAAFLPGKRHSTGIFGSFPALNFKYWSQALNQIGIPSMTIVDGVFSINSPDDFDRMIADFAWSGLPLPIRRRLGGCIALLFVLRCGSVLHTPFSGFAFSGSSFWRLESWLLRRARIPVVILPVGFDIYMYSRILDPSIRYGLLADYP
;
A
#
# COMPACT_ATOMS: atom_id res chain seq x y z
N VAL A 1 -59.41 -2.52 1.95
CA VAL A 1 -58.29 -1.75 2.54
C VAL A 1 -57.09 -1.95 1.63
N ALA A 2 -56.53 -0.84 1.16
CA ALA A 2 -55.74 -0.72 -0.06
C ALA A 2 -54.33 -1.37 -0.02
N ALA A 3 -53.85 -1.68 -1.22
CA ALA A 3 -52.57 -2.26 -1.58
C ALA A 3 -51.37 -1.31 -1.42
N ALA A 4 -50.16 -1.88 -1.25
CA ALA A 4 -48.90 -1.23 -1.62
C ALA A 4 -47.76 -2.26 -1.79
N THR A 5 -47.78 -2.97 -2.92
CA THR A 5 -46.60 -3.66 -3.47
C THR A 5 -45.90 -2.71 -4.43
N GLY A 6 -44.71 -2.21 -4.07
CA GLY A 6 -43.88 -1.37 -4.93
C GLY A 6 -42.56 -2.07 -5.30
N PRO A 7 -42.14 -2.09 -6.58
CA PRO A 7 -40.91 -2.75 -7.01
C PRO A 7 -39.70 -1.81 -6.89
N TRP A 8 -38.62 -2.30 -6.28
CA TRP A 8 -37.32 -1.65 -6.30
C TRP A 8 -36.59 -1.95 -7.61
N SER A 9 -36.83 -1.14 -8.64
CA SER A 9 -35.93 -1.00 -9.79
C SER A 9 -35.53 0.46 -9.96
N ARG A 10 -34.34 0.82 -9.46
CA ARG A 10 -33.64 2.03 -9.91
C ARG A 10 -32.20 1.66 -10.24
N SER A 11 -31.97 1.35 -11.51
CA SER A 11 -30.67 1.53 -12.15
C SER A 11 -30.28 3.01 -12.00
N ARG A 12 -29.31 3.31 -11.13
CA ARG A 12 -28.61 4.59 -11.21
C ARG A 12 -27.78 4.56 -12.47
N GLN A 13 -28.26 5.23 -13.52
CA GLN A 13 -27.42 5.63 -14.62
C GLN A 13 -26.32 6.51 -14.03
N LEU A 14 -25.08 6.04 -14.12
CA LEU A 14 -23.91 6.87 -13.87
C LEU A 14 -23.92 8.01 -14.90
N PRO A 15 -23.49 9.23 -14.53
CA PRO A 15 -23.35 10.31 -15.49
C PRO A 15 -22.38 9.86 -16.58
N THR A 16 -22.87 9.77 -17.81
CA THR A 16 -22.04 9.65 -19.00
C THR A 16 -21.16 10.88 -19.06
N CYS A 17 -19.85 10.71 -18.85
CA CYS A 17 -18.86 11.72 -19.18
C CYS A 17 -18.92 11.97 -20.69
N THR A 18 -19.69 12.98 -21.10
CA THR A 18 -19.60 13.54 -22.44
C THR A 18 -18.23 14.19 -22.58
N TYR A 19 -17.35 13.53 -23.32
CA TYR A 19 -16.08 14.08 -23.77
C TYR A 19 -16.37 15.37 -24.54
N SER A 20 -15.89 16.50 -24.02
CA SER A 20 -16.00 17.79 -24.69
C SER A 20 -14.76 17.98 -25.56
N PRO A 21 -14.87 18.02 -26.90
CA PRO A 21 -13.72 18.19 -27.81
C PRO A 21 -13.12 19.61 -27.79
N ALA A 22 -13.54 20.48 -26.85
CA ALA A 22 -13.17 21.90 -26.82
C ALA A 22 -11.71 22.19 -26.35
N LEU A 23 -10.88 21.18 -26.11
CA LEU A 23 -9.48 21.36 -25.69
C LEU A 23 -8.44 20.75 -26.65
N GLU A 24 -8.87 20.30 -27.84
CA GLU A 24 -8.01 19.63 -28.83
C GLU A 24 -7.17 20.59 -29.70
N GLY A 25 -6.88 21.80 -29.20
CA GLY A 25 -6.18 22.84 -29.96
C GLY A 25 -5.09 23.62 -29.23
N GLN A 26 -4.94 23.49 -27.92
CA GLN A 26 -3.88 24.20 -27.20
C GLN A 26 -2.58 23.40 -27.24
N LYS A 27 -1.77 23.66 -28.28
CA LYS A 27 -0.34 23.36 -28.27
C LYS A 27 0.30 24.07 -27.07
N LEU A 28 0.46 23.35 -25.97
CA LEU A 28 1.40 23.69 -24.90
C LEU A 28 2.80 23.71 -25.51
N GLN A 29 3.24 24.90 -25.94
CA GLN A 29 4.64 25.18 -26.22
C GLN A 29 5.39 25.11 -24.90
N LEU A 30 5.87 23.90 -24.56
CA LEU A 30 6.86 23.74 -23.50
C LEU A 30 8.15 24.43 -23.95
N PRO A 31 8.81 25.24 -23.09
CA PRO A 31 10.05 25.90 -23.41
C PRO A 31 11.22 24.91 -23.26
N PHE A 32 11.24 23.85 -24.07
CA PHE A 32 12.43 23.03 -24.22
C PHE A 32 13.30 23.66 -25.31
N GLY A 33 14.24 24.49 -24.87
CA GLY A 33 15.35 24.92 -25.71
C GLY A 33 16.06 23.69 -26.27
N ARG A 34 16.41 23.73 -27.56
CA ARG A 34 17.27 22.73 -28.19
C ARG A 34 18.58 22.66 -27.41
N VAL A 35 18.76 21.59 -26.65
CA VAL A 35 20.09 21.21 -26.16
C VAL A 35 20.88 20.71 -27.35
N GLN A 36 21.73 21.59 -27.88
CA GLN A 36 22.67 21.28 -28.94
C GLN A 36 23.72 20.33 -28.34
N SER A 37 23.63 19.06 -28.73
CA SER A 37 24.56 18.00 -28.32
C SER A 37 25.95 18.28 -28.88
N ASP A 38 26.76 19.04 -28.14
CA ASP A 38 28.18 19.20 -28.40
C ASP A 38 28.92 17.92 -27.96
N ARG A 39 29.30 17.11 -28.94
CA ARG A 39 29.91 15.78 -28.78
C ARG A 39 31.44 15.82 -28.87
N SER A 40 32.07 16.93 -28.46
CA SER A 40 33.52 17.14 -28.69
C SER A 40 34.41 17.00 -27.45
N HIS A 41 33.86 16.83 -26.23
CA HIS A 41 34.67 16.78 -24.99
C HIS A 41 34.39 15.57 -24.09
N LEU A 42 34.63 14.35 -24.58
CA LEU A 42 34.78 13.17 -23.71
C LEU A 42 36.00 12.34 -24.14
N ARG A 43 37.19 12.94 -24.05
CA ARG A 43 38.43 12.19 -23.83
C ARG A 43 38.61 12.03 -22.32
N ILE A 44 37.90 11.09 -21.72
CA ILE A 44 38.24 10.62 -20.36
C ILE A 44 39.37 9.62 -20.53
N SER A 45 40.56 10.12 -20.22
CA SER A 45 41.80 9.36 -20.12
C SER A 45 41.65 8.18 -19.16
N LYS A 46 42.07 7.02 -19.67
CA LYS A 46 42.49 5.83 -18.93
C LYS A 46 43.25 6.17 -17.64
N ALA A 47 42.64 5.89 -16.50
CA ALA A 47 43.34 5.51 -15.26
C ALA A 47 42.30 5.10 -14.21
N TRP A 48 41.78 3.88 -14.32
CA TRP A 48 41.17 3.25 -13.15
C TRP A 48 42.28 2.51 -12.41
N PRO A 49 42.73 2.96 -11.23
CA PRO A 49 43.66 2.18 -10.44
C PRO A 49 42.96 0.88 -10.03
N ALA A 50 43.67 -0.23 -10.21
CA ALA A 50 43.24 -1.54 -9.76
C ALA A 50 42.94 -1.49 -8.25
N LEU A 51 41.66 -1.39 -7.92
CA LEU A 51 41.14 -1.59 -6.57
C LEU A 51 41.42 -3.05 -6.20
N THR A 52 42.54 -3.26 -5.52
CA THR A 52 42.92 -4.52 -4.91
C THR A 52 41.77 -5.00 -4.04
N SER A 53 41.23 -6.16 -4.38
CA SER A 53 40.12 -6.80 -3.68
C SER A 53 40.56 -7.28 -2.29
N ASN A 54 40.57 -6.38 -1.31
CA ASN A 54 40.50 -6.78 0.08
C ASN A 54 39.06 -7.22 0.34
N LYS A 55 38.76 -8.50 0.08
CA LYS A 55 37.52 -9.11 0.57
C LYS A 55 37.58 -9.08 2.10
N PRO A 56 36.75 -8.29 2.79
CA PRO A 56 36.67 -8.40 4.24
C PRO A 56 36.25 -9.84 4.56
N LYS A 57 36.96 -10.48 5.48
CA LYS A 57 36.55 -11.77 6.04
C LYS A 57 35.20 -11.55 6.72
N GLU A 58 34.12 -11.90 6.02
CA GLU A 58 32.77 -11.86 6.56
C GLU A 58 32.70 -12.81 7.76
N ALA A 59 32.72 -12.23 8.96
CA ALA A 59 32.28 -12.91 10.15
C ALA A 59 30.77 -13.16 10.01
N VAL A 60 30.41 -14.35 9.52
CA VAL A 60 29.02 -14.85 9.49
C VAL A 60 28.60 -15.16 10.93
N GLY A 61 28.32 -14.10 11.68
CA GLY A 61 27.71 -14.17 13.01
C GLY A 61 26.23 -14.63 12.94
N PRO A 62 25.62 -14.94 14.10
CA PRO A 62 24.34 -15.67 14.20
C PRO A 62 23.13 -14.76 13.95
N VAL A 63 23.03 -14.13 12.78
CA VAL A 63 21.93 -13.21 12.43
C VAL A 63 20.59 -13.95 12.23
N LYS A 64 20.62 -15.27 11.97
CA LYS A 64 19.41 -16.06 11.67
C LYS A 64 18.43 -16.19 12.85
N ASN A 65 18.90 -16.19 14.09
CA ASN A 65 18.05 -16.53 15.24
C ASN A 65 17.02 -15.44 15.60
N HIS A 66 17.37 -14.16 15.40
CA HIS A 66 16.48 -13.05 15.74
C HIS A 66 15.27 -12.94 14.80
N ARG A 67 15.44 -13.29 13.51
CA ARG A 67 14.34 -13.23 12.52
C ARG A 67 13.28 -14.27 12.82
N LEU A 68 13.69 -15.50 13.13
CA LEU A 68 12.78 -16.60 13.47
C LEU A 68 12.01 -16.30 14.76
N LEU A 69 12.68 -15.82 15.80
CA LEU A 69 12.02 -15.45 17.06
C LEU A 69 10.99 -14.33 16.86
N ARG A 70 11.32 -13.33 16.02
CA ARG A 70 10.39 -12.24 15.69
C ARG A 70 9.17 -12.74 14.92
N GLN A 71 9.33 -13.74 14.05
CA GLN A 71 8.24 -14.35 13.30
C GLN A 71 7.36 -15.23 14.21
N LEU A 72 7.96 -16.08 15.04
CA LEU A 72 7.24 -16.92 16.00
C LEU A 72 6.40 -16.08 16.98
N THR A 73 6.99 -15.02 17.53
CA THR A 73 6.25 -14.13 18.42
C THR A 73 5.08 -13.46 17.71
N TRP A 74 5.20 -13.16 16.42
CA TRP A 74 4.09 -12.62 15.64
C TRP A 74 3.00 -13.65 15.39
N ASP A 75 3.37 -14.88 15.02
CA ASP A 75 2.46 -15.98 14.77
C ASP A 75 1.62 -16.32 16.02
N VAL A 76 2.18 -16.21 17.24
CA VAL A 76 1.43 -16.37 18.50
C VAL A 76 0.29 -15.34 18.62
N PHE A 77 0.54 -14.07 18.32
CA PHE A 77 -0.51 -13.04 18.34
C PHE A 77 -1.59 -13.31 17.31
N VAL A 78 -1.21 -13.73 16.10
CA VAL A 78 -2.17 -14.07 15.05
C VAL A 78 -3.04 -15.22 15.52
N VAL A 79 -2.45 -16.33 15.99
CA VAL A 79 -3.17 -17.51 16.47
C VAL A 79 -4.17 -17.17 17.57
N ALA A 80 -3.78 -16.32 18.53
CA ALA A 80 -4.68 -15.87 19.58
C ALA A 80 -5.91 -15.10 19.06
N PHE A 81 -5.76 -14.36 17.95
CA PHE A 81 -6.83 -13.58 17.32
C PHE A 81 -7.62 -14.34 16.24
N ILE A 82 -7.17 -15.50 15.78
CA ILE A 82 -7.85 -16.29 14.74
C ILE A 82 -9.34 -16.50 15.05
N PRO A 83 -9.75 -16.94 16.26
CA PRO A 83 -11.17 -17.17 16.54
C PRO A 83 -12.02 -15.92 16.36
N ALA A 84 -11.52 -14.77 16.83
CA ALA A 84 -12.19 -13.48 16.69
C ALA A 84 -12.29 -13.03 15.23
N LEU A 85 -11.21 -13.24 14.45
CA LEU A 85 -11.16 -12.88 13.03
C LEU A 85 -12.12 -13.75 12.20
N ILE A 86 -12.15 -15.05 12.46
CA ILE A 86 -13.09 -15.97 11.83
C ILE A 86 -14.51 -15.55 12.19
N LEU A 87 -14.81 -15.33 13.47
CA LEU A 87 -16.14 -14.91 13.89
C LEU A 87 -16.54 -13.59 13.20
N ALA A 88 -15.65 -12.60 13.14
CA ALA A 88 -15.90 -11.32 12.48
C ALA A 88 -16.18 -11.45 10.98
N ALA A 89 -15.51 -12.38 10.30
CA ALA A 89 -15.69 -12.64 8.86
C ALA A 89 -17.01 -13.35 8.53
N PHE A 90 -17.61 -14.07 9.48
CA PHE A 90 -18.88 -14.78 9.29
C PHE A 90 -20.09 -14.01 9.81
N LEU A 91 -19.90 -13.13 10.79
CA LEU A 91 -20.98 -12.29 11.31
C LEU A 91 -21.45 -11.31 10.24
N PRO A 92 -22.78 -11.16 10.02
CA PRO A 92 -23.29 -10.14 9.11
C PRO A 92 -22.77 -8.77 9.54
N GLY A 93 -22.02 -8.13 8.65
CA GLY A 93 -21.53 -6.77 8.82
C GLY A 93 -22.67 -5.78 8.91
N LYS A 94 -22.52 -4.74 9.75
CA LYS A 94 -23.19 -3.47 9.43
C LYS A 94 -22.70 -3.09 8.03
N ARG A 95 -23.63 -2.66 7.17
CA ARG A 95 -23.39 -2.40 5.74
C ARG A 95 -22.00 -1.81 5.54
N HIS A 96 -21.15 -2.54 4.81
CA HIS A 96 -19.79 -2.11 4.55
C HIS A 96 -19.84 -0.72 3.91
N SER A 97 -19.42 0.29 4.67
CA SER A 97 -19.66 1.68 4.31
C SER A 97 -18.41 2.39 3.86
N THR A 98 -17.23 1.89 4.24
CA THR A 98 -16.00 2.68 4.17
C THR A 98 -14.94 2.01 3.33
N GLY A 99 -14.45 2.69 2.30
CA GLY A 99 -13.29 2.28 1.52
C GLY A 99 -12.02 2.50 2.33
N ILE A 100 -11.13 1.50 2.36
CA ILE A 100 -9.93 1.54 3.19
C ILE A 100 -8.71 1.52 2.27
N PHE A 101 -7.76 2.42 2.51
CA PHE A 101 -6.47 2.46 1.84
C PHE A 101 -5.36 2.11 2.85
N GLY A 102 -4.57 1.07 2.57
CA GLY A 102 -3.54 0.62 3.50
C GLY A 102 -2.84 -0.67 3.05
N SER A 103 -1.84 -1.18 3.74
CA SER A 103 -1.23 -0.65 4.96
C SER A 103 -0.03 0.25 4.70
N PHE A 104 0.32 0.51 3.44
CA PHE A 104 1.55 1.23 3.11
C PHE A 104 1.37 2.75 3.17
N PRO A 105 2.32 3.52 3.75
CA PRO A 105 2.20 4.96 3.94
C PRO A 105 2.54 5.74 2.66
N ALA A 106 1.77 5.51 1.60
CA ALA A 106 1.85 6.28 0.35
C ALA A 106 0.99 7.54 0.46
N LEU A 107 1.58 8.71 0.24
CA LEU A 107 0.87 10.00 0.31
C LEU A 107 -0.32 10.06 -0.67
N ASN A 108 -0.26 9.38 -1.80
CA ASN A 108 -1.37 9.27 -2.75
C ASN A 108 -2.64 8.67 -2.12
N PHE A 109 -2.51 7.76 -1.15
CA PHE A 109 -3.66 7.17 -0.45
C PHE A 109 -4.46 8.23 0.32
N LYS A 110 -3.78 9.23 0.90
CA LYS A 110 -4.43 10.38 1.56
C LYS A 110 -5.27 11.15 0.54
N TYR A 111 -4.68 11.54 -0.58
CA TYR A 111 -5.37 12.33 -1.60
C TYR A 111 -6.57 11.57 -2.21
N TRP A 112 -6.42 10.27 -2.47
CA TRP A 112 -7.53 9.45 -2.99
C TRP A 112 -8.65 9.27 -1.99
N SER A 113 -8.32 9.02 -0.71
CA SER A 113 -9.30 8.97 0.38
C SER A 113 -10.06 10.30 0.50
N GLN A 114 -9.34 11.44 0.50
CA GLN A 114 -9.96 12.76 0.56
C GLN A 114 -10.87 13.04 -0.64
N ALA A 115 -10.44 12.69 -1.86
CA ALA A 115 -11.24 12.87 -3.06
C ALA A 115 -12.54 12.05 -3.02
N LEU A 116 -12.49 10.81 -2.53
CA LEU A 116 -13.69 9.98 -2.35
C LEU A 116 -14.63 10.57 -1.29
N ASN A 117 -14.09 11.04 -0.17
CA ASN A 117 -14.88 11.69 0.88
C ASN A 117 -15.59 12.96 0.37
N GLN A 118 -14.93 13.76 -0.48
CA GLN A 118 -15.52 14.97 -1.07
C GLN A 118 -16.76 14.69 -1.94
N ILE A 119 -16.82 13.52 -2.59
CA ILE A 119 -17.98 13.10 -3.38
C ILE A 119 -18.99 12.26 -2.56
N GLY A 120 -18.84 12.24 -1.24
CA GLY A 120 -19.74 11.53 -0.32
C GLY A 120 -19.54 10.02 -0.25
N ILE A 121 -18.43 9.50 -0.77
CA ILE A 121 -18.05 8.09 -0.62
C ILE A 121 -17.15 7.96 0.61
N PRO A 122 -17.59 7.29 1.70
CA PRO A 122 -16.80 7.22 2.91
C PRO A 122 -15.51 6.45 2.65
N SER A 123 -14.38 7.04 3.00
CA SER A 123 -13.09 6.36 2.91
C SER A 123 -12.10 6.85 3.97
N MET A 124 -11.12 6.02 4.29
CA MET A 124 -10.05 6.35 5.23
C MET A 124 -8.76 5.61 4.90
N THR A 125 -7.66 6.14 5.44
CA THR A 125 -6.33 5.57 5.37
C THR A 125 -5.97 4.87 6.68
N ILE A 126 -5.43 3.65 6.58
CA ILE A 126 -4.90 2.88 7.72
C ILE A 126 -3.50 2.41 7.34
N VAL A 127 -2.45 2.93 7.98
CA VAL A 127 -1.06 2.70 7.55
C VAL A 127 -0.14 2.17 8.67
N ASP A 128 0.87 1.39 8.31
CA ASP A 128 1.93 0.92 9.20
C ASP A 128 3.20 1.77 9.06
N GLY A 129 3.46 2.60 10.08
CA GLY A 129 4.61 3.48 10.08
C GLY A 129 4.51 4.61 9.05
N VAL A 130 5.55 5.43 9.00
CA VAL A 130 5.62 6.62 8.14
C VAL A 130 7.05 6.73 7.62
N PHE A 131 7.20 7.18 6.37
CA PHE A 131 8.52 7.55 5.83
C PHE A 131 8.96 8.90 6.38
N SER A 132 10.26 9.18 6.38
CA SER A 132 10.81 10.46 6.85
C SER A 132 10.27 11.68 6.09
N ILE A 133 9.75 11.48 4.87
CA ILE A 133 9.17 12.53 4.02
C ILE A 133 7.70 12.85 4.35
N ASN A 134 7.03 12.02 5.16
CA ASN A 134 5.61 12.17 5.50
C ASN A 134 5.43 12.39 7.01
N SER A 135 4.31 12.97 7.41
CA SER A 135 3.89 13.10 8.82
C SER A 135 2.89 12.00 9.18
N PRO A 136 2.86 11.49 10.44
CA PRO A 136 1.76 10.66 10.93
C PRO A 136 0.39 11.30 10.74
N ASP A 137 0.30 12.64 10.85
CA ASP A 137 -0.93 13.41 10.71
C ASP A 137 -1.45 13.47 9.26
N ASP A 138 -0.65 12.99 8.30
CA ASP A 138 -1.10 12.87 6.91
C ASP A 138 -2.11 11.73 6.72
N PHE A 139 -2.18 10.79 7.67
CA PHE A 139 -3.01 9.60 7.59
C PHE A 139 -4.06 9.61 8.70
N ASP A 140 -5.22 9.02 8.43
CA ASP A 140 -6.38 9.05 9.34
C ASP A 140 -6.14 8.18 10.58
N ARG A 141 -5.49 7.04 10.41
CA ARG A 141 -5.20 6.07 11.46
C ARG A 141 -3.86 5.39 11.22
N MET A 142 -3.02 5.32 12.25
CA MET A 142 -1.89 4.40 12.24
C MET A 142 -2.33 3.03 12.77
N ILE A 143 -1.76 1.95 12.23
CA ILE A 143 -2.00 0.60 12.76
C ILE A 143 -1.69 0.53 14.26
N ALA A 144 -0.62 1.19 14.71
CA ALA A 144 -0.23 1.22 16.12
C ALA A 144 -1.23 1.95 17.04
N ASP A 145 -2.17 2.73 16.50
CA ASP A 145 -3.16 3.50 17.27
C ASP A 145 -4.40 2.67 17.63
N PHE A 146 -4.57 1.51 17.00
CA PHE A 146 -5.62 0.55 17.37
C PHE A 146 -5.30 -0.19 18.67
N ALA A 147 -4.05 -0.16 19.12
CA ALA A 147 -3.61 -0.77 20.37
C ALA A 147 -3.36 0.29 21.45
N TRP A 148 -3.41 -0.15 22.71
CA TRP A 148 -3.18 0.75 23.86
C TRP A 148 -1.80 1.42 23.79
N SER A 149 -1.77 2.75 24.00
CA SER A 149 -0.57 3.59 23.88
C SER A 149 0.53 3.26 24.88
N GLY A 150 0.19 2.66 26.03
CA GLY A 150 1.15 2.23 27.07
C GLY A 150 2.00 1.01 26.71
N LEU A 151 1.66 0.29 25.63
CA LEU A 151 2.43 -0.88 25.20
C LEU A 151 3.67 -0.47 24.38
N PRO A 152 4.74 -1.29 24.41
CA PRO A 152 5.88 -1.11 23.51
C PRO A 152 5.44 -1.11 22.04
N LEU A 153 6.04 -0.23 21.24
CA LEU A 153 5.74 -0.08 19.81
C LEU A 153 5.65 -1.40 19.00
N PRO A 154 6.58 -2.37 19.14
CA PRO A 154 6.47 -3.62 18.39
C PRO A 154 5.21 -4.43 18.77
N ILE A 155 4.78 -4.39 20.02
CA ILE A 155 3.57 -5.06 20.48
C ILE A 155 2.34 -4.29 19.99
N ARG A 156 2.38 -2.94 20.05
CA ARG A 156 1.31 -2.08 19.52
C ARG A 156 1.06 -2.30 18.04
N ARG A 157 2.10 -2.34 17.21
CA ARG A 157 1.94 -2.61 15.77
C ARG A 157 1.32 -3.97 15.50
N ARG A 158 1.72 -4.98 16.28
CA ARG A 158 1.21 -6.34 16.16
C ARG A 158 -0.27 -6.45 16.53
N LEU A 159 -0.61 -6.07 17.76
CA LEU A 159 -2.01 -6.05 18.22
C LEU A 159 -2.86 -5.11 17.36
N GLY A 160 -2.31 -3.96 17.03
CA GLY A 160 -2.91 -2.98 16.15
C GLY A 160 -3.23 -3.55 14.78
N GLY A 161 -2.35 -4.37 14.19
CA GLY A 161 -2.60 -5.05 12.92
C GLY A 161 -3.80 -6.02 13.00
N CYS A 162 -3.87 -6.83 14.06
CA CYS A 162 -5.01 -7.73 14.29
C CYS A 162 -6.32 -6.96 14.47
N ILE A 163 -6.30 -5.89 15.27
CA ILE A 163 -7.49 -5.06 15.54
C ILE A 163 -7.90 -4.25 14.30
N ALA A 164 -6.93 -3.73 13.54
CA ALA A 164 -7.16 -3.05 12.28
C ALA A 164 -7.80 -4.00 11.25
N LEU A 165 -7.32 -5.25 11.15
CA LEU A 165 -7.94 -6.25 10.29
C LEU A 165 -9.36 -6.60 10.75
N LEU A 166 -9.60 -6.73 12.06
CA LEU A 166 -10.96 -6.89 12.59
C LEU A 166 -11.84 -5.70 12.18
N PHE A 167 -11.33 -4.48 12.29
CA PHE A 167 -12.05 -3.27 11.86
C PHE A 167 -12.38 -3.31 10.36
N VAL A 168 -11.40 -3.65 9.51
CA VAL A 168 -11.60 -3.83 8.07
C VAL A 168 -12.69 -4.88 7.80
N LEU A 169 -12.63 -6.04 8.44
CA LEU A 169 -13.61 -7.11 8.26
C LEU A 169 -15.03 -6.70 8.68
N ARG A 170 -15.18 -5.74 9.59
CA ARG A 170 -16.49 -5.29 10.09
C ARG A 170 -17.04 -4.06 9.36
N CYS A 171 -16.18 -3.17 8.88
CA CYS A 171 -16.57 -1.86 8.36
C CYS A 171 -16.18 -1.63 6.89
N GLY A 172 -15.20 -2.39 6.39
CA GLY A 172 -14.57 -2.17 5.09
C GLY A 172 -15.45 -2.57 3.91
N SER A 173 -15.69 -1.65 2.99
CA SER A 173 -16.41 -1.89 1.73
C SER A 173 -15.50 -2.35 0.61
N VAL A 174 -14.28 -1.83 0.58
CA VAL A 174 -13.21 -2.20 -0.35
C VAL A 174 -11.89 -1.95 0.34
N LEU A 175 -10.94 -2.86 0.16
CA LEU A 175 -9.58 -2.70 0.67
C LEU A 175 -8.63 -2.44 -0.50
N HIS A 176 -8.00 -1.27 -0.50
CA HIS A 176 -6.95 -0.92 -1.43
C HIS A 176 -5.60 -1.15 -0.76
N THR A 177 -4.79 -2.04 -1.32
CA THR A 177 -3.52 -2.47 -0.70
C THR A 177 -2.42 -2.75 -1.71
N PRO A 178 -1.15 -2.50 -1.39
CA PRO A 178 -0.03 -2.95 -2.23
C PRO A 178 0.15 -4.47 -2.18
N PHE A 179 1.08 -5.00 -2.96
CA PHE A 179 1.39 -6.43 -2.96
C PHE A 179 2.00 -6.93 -1.64
N SER A 180 2.51 -6.03 -0.79
CA SER A 180 2.97 -6.41 0.55
C SER A 180 1.84 -6.90 1.46
N GLY A 181 0.56 -6.66 1.12
CA GLY A 181 -0.59 -7.00 1.95
C GLY A 181 -0.89 -5.94 3.01
N PHE A 182 -1.79 -6.27 3.95
CA PHE A 182 -2.31 -5.32 4.93
C PHE A 182 -1.76 -5.58 6.34
N ALA A 183 -2.38 -6.45 7.12
CA ALA A 183 -2.00 -6.71 8.52
C ALA A 183 -1.03 -7.89 8.65
N PHE A 184 -1.14 -8.95 7.85
CA PHE A 184 -0.40 -10.20 8.07
C PHE A 184 0.82 -10.39 7.17
N SER A 185 1.28 -9.32 6.53
CA SER A 185 2.43 -9.30 5.60
C SER A 185 3.71 -9.99 6.12
N GLY A 186 3.94 -9.97 7.44
CA GLY A 186 5.11 -10.60 8.08
C GLY A 186 4.86 -11.94 8.79
N SER A 187 3.64 -12.49 8.75
CA SER A 187 3.28 -13.75 9.43
C SER A 187 3.36 -14.96 8.49
N SER A 188 3.58 -16.14 9.07
CA SER A 188 3.36 -17.41 8.37
C SER A 188 1.91 -17.59 7.90
N PHE A 189 0.97 -16.87 8.51
CA PHE A 189 -0.46 -16.89 8.20
C PHE A 189 -0.91 -15.81 7.19
N TRP A 190 0.00 -15.22 6.41
CA TRP A 190 -0.35 -14.20 5.42
C TRP A 190 -1.49 -14.62 4.46
N ARG A 191 -1.60 -15.92 4.12
CA ARG A 191 -2.71 -16.43 3.28
C ARG A 191 -4.08 -16.32 3.95
N LEU A 192 -4.11 -16.40 5.28
CA LEU A 192 -5.36 -16.33 6.04
C LEU A 192 -6.04 -14.98 5.86
N GLU A 193 -5.27 -13.89 5.75
CA GLU A 193 -5.80 -12.56 5.48
C GLU A 193 -6.64 -12.52 4.20
N SER A 194 -6.10 -13.05 3.10
CA SER A 194 -6.82 -13.12 1.82
C SER A 194 -8.08 -13.98 1.90
N TRP A 195 -8.04 -15.07 2.67
CA TRP A 195 -9.18 -15.95 2.88
C TRP A 195 -10.28 -15.27 3.71
N LEU A 196 -9.92 -14.56 4.78
CA LEU A 196 -10.85 -13.82 5.63
C LEU A 196 -11.57 -12.71 4.86
N LEU A 197 -10.83 -11.91 4.09
CA LEU A 197 -11.40 -10.83 3.26
C LEU A 197 -12.37 -11.39 2.21
N ARG A 198 -12.00 -12.50 1.56
CA ARG A 198 -12.89 -13.20 0.62
C ARG A 198 -14.15 -13.70 1.31
N ARG A 199 -14.02 -14.28 2.51
CA ARG A 199 -15.16 -14.79 3.28
C ARG A 199 -16.12 -13.68 3.69
N ALA A 200 -15.57 -12.54 4.10
CA ALA A 200 -16.32 -11.33 4.40
C ALA A 200 -16.90 -10.64 3.15
N ARG A 201 -16.59 -11.09 1.93
CA ARG A 201 -17.01 -10.47 0.66
C ARG A 201 -16.51 -9.04 0.49
N ILE A 202 -15.32 -8.74 1.00
CA ILE A 202 -14.68 -7.45 0.82
C ILE A 202 -13.81 -7.53 -0.45
N PRO A 203 -14.14 -6.78 -1.52
CA PRO A 203 -13.27 -6.69 -2.69
C PRO A 203 -11.93 -6.07 -2.29
N VAL A 204 -10.85 -6.65 -2.83
CA VAL A 204 -9.49 -6.17 -2.63
C VAL A 204 -8.98 -5.62 -3.96
N VAL A 205 -8.56 -4.36 -3.96
CA VAL A 205 -7.95 -3.69 -5.10
C VAL A 205 -6.45 -3.58 -4.81
N ILE A 206 -5.64 -4.15 -5.70
CA ILE A 206 -4.19 -4.09 -5.55
C ILE A 206 -3.69 -2.81 -6.22
N LEU A 207 -3.04 -1.95 -5.44
CA LEU A 207 -2.43 -0.72 -5.92
C LEU A 207 -0.91 -0.87 -5.86
N PRO A 208 -0.26 -1.16 -6.99
CA PRO A 208 1.16 -1.39 -6.98
C PRO A 208 1.88 -0.07 -6.66
N VAL A 209 2.71 -0.11 -5.63
CA VAL A 209 3.58 1.01 -5.25
C VAL A 209 4.91 0.84 -5.98
N GLY A 210 5.71 1.88 -6.19
CA GLY A 210 6.86 1.86 -7.13
C GLY A 210 7.76 0.63 -7.10
N PHE A 211 8.02 0.02 -5.94
CA PHE A 211 8.81 -1.21 -5.80
C PHE A 211 8.09 -2.49 -6.28
N ASP A 212 6.76 -2.48 -6.34
CA ASP A 212 5.93 -3.58 -6.83
C ASP A 212 5.92 -3.65 -8.37
N ILE A 213 6.08 -2.49 -9.05
CA ILE A 213 5.94 -2.39 -10.51
C ILE A 213 7.23 -2.82 -11.23
N TYR A 214 8.39 -2.42 -10.70
CA TYR A 214 9.67 -2.60 -11.39
C TYR A 214 10.63 -3.50 -10.63
N MET A 215 10.90 -4.69 -11.18
CA MET A 215 12.10 -5.45 -10.81
C MET A 215 13.31 -4.84 -11.52
N TYR A 216 13.94 -3.82 -10.92
CA TYR A 216 15.10 -3.12 -11.51
C TYR A 216 16.22 -4.05 -11.96
N SER A 217 16.40 -5.19 -11.27
CA SER A 217 17.38 -6.23 -11.63
C SER A 217 17.10 -6.93 -12.95
N ARG A 218 15.86 -6.88 -13.45
CA ARG A 218 15.43 -7.48 -14.72
C ARG A 218 15.35 -6.48 -15.87
N ILE A 219 15.61 -5.20 -15.63
CA ILE A 219 15.67 -4.18 -16.68
C ILE A 219 16.99 -4.37 -17.43
N LEU A 220 16.90 -4.81 -18.70
CA LEU A 220 18.05 -5.10 -19.54
C LEU A 220 18.79 -3.83 -19.97
N ASP A 221 18.05 -2.76 -20.26
CA ASP A 221 18.62 -1.47 -20.65
C ASP A 221 19.22 -0.77 -19.43
N PRO A 222 20.56 -0.62 -19.36
CA PRO A 222 21.21 0.06 -18.25
C PRO A 222 20.76 1.52 -18.13
N SER A 223 20.50 2.22 -19.24
CA SER A 223 20.10 3.63 -19.23
C SER A 223 18.74 3.82 -18.56
N ILE A 224 17.76 3.00 -18.91
CA ILE A 224 16.44 3.01 -18.24
C ILE A 224 16.58 2.61 -16.77
N ARG A 225 17.36 1.56 -16.48
CA ARG A 225 17.58 1.10 -15.11
C ARG A 225 18.21 2.19 -14.24
N TYR A 226 19.25 2.86 -14.72
CA TYR A 226 19.91 3.94 -13.99
C TYR A 226 19.02 5.17 -13.88
N GLY A 227 18.25 5.52 -14.93
CA GLY A 227 17.28 6.61 -14.86
C GLY A 227 16.23 6.36 -13.77
N LEU A 228 15.62 5.19 -13.75
CA LEU A 228 14.62 4.85 -12.73
C LEU A 228 15.21 4.74 -11.32
N LEU A 229 16.44 4.22 -11.18
CA LEU A 229 17.11 4.16 -9.87
C LEU A 229 17.57 5.53 -9.37
N ALA A 230 17.84 6.48 -10.26
CA ALA A 230 18.19 7.85 -9.87
C ALA A 230 17.00 8.58 -9.24
N ASP A 231 15.79 8.28 -9.71
CA ASP A 231 14.54 8.84 -9.20
C ASP A 231 13.89 7.99 -8.09
N TYR A 232 14.54 6.87 -7.71
CA TYR A 232 14.01 5.98 -6.67
C TYR A 232 14.35 6.54 -5.27
N PRO A 233 13.34 6.76 -4.40
CA PRO A 233 13.55 7.31 -3.06
C PRO A 233 14.22 6.34 -2.07
#